data_AF-A0A9P5W997-F1
#
_entry.id   AF-A0A9P5W997-F1
#
_cell.length_a   1.000
_cell.length_b   1.000
_cell.length_c   1.000
_cell.angle_alpha   90.00
_cell.angle_beta   90.00
_cell.angle_gamma   90.00
#
_symmetry.space_group_name_H-M   'P 1'
#
loop_
_entity.id
_entity.type
_entity.pdbx_description
1 polymer ?
#
loop_
_entity_poly.entity_id
_entity_poly.type
_entity_poly.pdbx_seq_one_letter_code
_entity_poly.pdbx_strand_id
1 'polypeptide(L)'
;MDDAAREEELKKIGTTSALPKIIVSGYTALNLIYYFTAGPEESRCWTIRKGTKAPQAAGVIHSDFERGFIMAEVMRYDDLKELGSEAAVKAAGKYMQKGRDYVVQDGDIIHFKFNVTAQPKKK
;
A
#
# COMPACT_ATOMS: atom_id res chain seq x y z
N MET A 1 6.10 -28.17 9.66
CA MET A 1 5.64 -27.97 11.04
C MET A 1 4.43 -27.06 10.98
N ASP A 2 3.38 -27.34 11.73
CA ASP A 2 2.28 -26.40 11.85
C ASP A 2 2.72 -25.16 12.67
N ASP A 3 2.00 -24.06 12.51
CA ASP A 3 2.34 -22.79 13.16
C ASP A 3 2.19 -22.83 14.69
N ALA A 4 1.27 -23.64 15.22
CA ALA A 4 1.05 -23.80 16.65
C ALA A 4 2.20 -24.55 17.31
N ALA A 5 2.71 -25.62 16.68
CA ALA A 5 3.88 -26.37 17.12
C ALA A 5 5.13 -25.49 17.18
N ARG A 6 5.31 -24.62 16.17
CA ARG A 6 6.41 -23.63 16.14
C ARG A 6 6.30 -22.63 17.29
N GLU A 7 5.10 -22.13 17.58
CA GLU A 7 4.89 -21.14 18.64
C GLU A 7 5.09 -21.74 20.04
N GLU A 8 4.63 -22.98 20.26
CA GLU A 8 4.85 -23.71 21.52
C GLU A 8 6.34 -23.95 21.78
N GLU A 9 7.10 -24.34 20.76
CA GLU A 9 8.54 -24.55 20.85
C GLU A 9 9.30 -23.26 21.18
N LEU A 10 8.93 -22.15 20.52
CA LEU A 10 9.50 -20.83 20.79
C LEU A 10 9.24 -20.39 22.24
N LYS A 11 8.03 -20.67 22.79
CA LYS A 11 7.70 -20.42 24.19
C LYS A 11 8.55 -21.27 25.15
N LYS A 12 8.77 -22.56 24.84
CA LYS A 12 9.61 -23.45 25.65
C LYS A 12 11.07 -22.97 25.74
N ILE A 13 11.62 -22.48 24.63
CA ILE A 13 12.99 -21.98 24.54
C ILE A 13 13.10 -20.54 25.10
N GLY A 14 11.98 -19.88 25.38
CA GLY A 14 11.96 -18.51 25.91
C GLY A 14 12.39 -17.46 24.90
N THR A 15 12.18 -17.72 23.61
CA THR A 15 12.64 -16.85 22.51
C THR A 15 11.53 -16.58 21.50
N THR A 16 11.73 -15.56 20.68
CA THR A 16 10.84 -15.22 19.56
C THR A 16 11.59 -15.37 18.25
N SER A 17 10.88 -15.71 17.17
CA SER A 17 11.51 -15.78 15.85
C SER A 17 12.13 -14.44 15.45
N ALA A 18 13.41 -14.45 15.07
CA ALA A 18 14.09 -13.28 14.51
C ALA A 18 13.78 -13.05 13.03
N LEU A 19 13.17 -14.04 12.34
CA LEU A 19 12.89 -13.97 10.91
C LEU A 19 12.05 -12.73 10.51
N PRO A 20 10.96 -12.36 11.21
CA PRO A 20 10.20 -11.16 10.86
C PRO A 20 11.07 -9.90 10.91
N LYS A 21 11.94 -9.78 11.91
CA LYS A 21 12.86 -8.64 12.04
C LYS A 21 13.87 -8.60 10.90
N ILE A 22 14.41 -9.75 10.49
CA ILE A 22 15.36 -9.86 9.36
C ILE A 22 14.68 -9.42 8.06
N ILE A 23 13.46 -9.90 7.80
CA ILE A 23 12.69 -9.58 6.59
C ILE A 23 12.42 -8.07 6.51
N VAL A 24 11.87 -7.49 7.59
CA VAL A 24 11.58 -6.05 7.65
C VAL A 24 12.86 -5.22 7.49
N SER A 25 13.95 -5.61 8.17
CA SER A 25 15.23 -4.90 8.07
C SER A 25 15.81 -4.96 6.66
N GLY A 26 15.73 -6.12 6.00
CA GLY A 26 16.15 -6.28 4.61
C GLY A 26 15.31 -5.43 3.64
N TYR A 27 14.00 -5.37 3.87
CA TYR A 27 13.08 -4.56 3.08
C TYR A 27 13.43 -3.06 3.18
N THR A 28 13.65 -2.56 4.40
CA THR A 28 14.11 -1.19 4.64
C THR A 28 15.50 -0.93 4.04
N ALA A 29 16.43 -1.87 4.14
CA ALA A 29 17.78 -1.75 3.57
C ALA A 29 17.76 -1.62 2.04
N LEU A 30 16.77 -2.25 1.37
CA LEU A 30 16.56 -2.14 -0.07
C LEU A 30 15.82 -0.87 -0.50
N ASN A 31 15.53 0.05 0.45
CA ASN A 31 14.73 1.25 0.24
C ASN A 31 13.34 0.95 -0.33
N LEU A 32 12.76 -0.19 0.06
CA LEU A 32 11.40 -0.57 -0.29
C LEU A 32 10.43 -0.05 0.76
N ILE A 33 9.29 0.43 0.29
CA ILE A 33 8.12 0.79 1.09
C ILE A 33 6.90 0.14 0.44
N TYR A 34 5.79 0.09 1.15
CA TYR A 34 4.55 -0.43 0.59
C TYR A 34 3.37 0.50 0.83
N TYR A 35 2.41 0.40 -0.07
CA TYR A 35 1.08 0.98 0.09
C TYR A 35 0.04 -0.11 -0.05
N PHE A 36 -1.18 0.18 0.40
CA PHE A 36 -2.28 -0.75 0.38
C PHE A 36 -3.35 -0.30 -0.61
N THR A 37 -3.95 -1.27 -1.29
CA THR A 37 -5.28 -1.12 -1.87
C THR A 37 -6.24 -1.89 -0.98
N ALA A 38 -7.29 -1.24 -0.50
CA ALA A 38 -8.32 -1.86 0.33
C ALA A 38 -9.68 -1.71 -0.36
N GLY A 39 -10.32 -2.84 -0.64
CA GLY A 39 -11.69 -2.93 -1.12
C GLY A 39 -12.46 -4.04 -0.40
N PRO A 40 -13.78 -4.16 -0.64
CA PRO A 40 -14.61 -5.18 0.01
C PRO A 40 -14.15 -6.61 -0.28
N GLU A 41 -13.61 -6.85 -1.48
CA GLU A 41 -13.20 -8.18 -1.94
C GLU A 41 -11.71 -8.46 -1.71
N GLU A 42 -10.85 -7.45 -1.86
CA GLU A 42 -9.40 -7.64 -1.78
C GLU A 42 -8.74 -6.50 -0.98
N SER A 43 -7.85 -6.90 -0.08
CA SER A 43 -6.87 -6.02 0.53
C SER A 43 -5.49 -6.52 0.16
N ARG A 44 -4.70 -5.67 -0.51
CA ARG A 44 -3.40 -6.05 -1.06
C ARG A 44 -2.33 -5.03 -0.73
N CYS A 45 -1.14 -5.55 -0.44
CA CYS A 45 0.08 -4.79 -0.22
C CYS A 45 0.90 -4.73 -1.53
N TRP A 46 1.28 -3.52 -1.92
CA TRP A 46 2.04 -3.25 -3.14
C TRP A 46 3.41 -2.67 -2.79
N THR A 47 4.46 -3.39 -3.19
CA THR A 47 5.85 -2.99 -2.94
C THR A 47 6.31 -1.97 -3.98
N ILE A 48 6.83 -0.84 -3.52
CA ILE A 48 7.43 0.21 -4.35
C ILE A 48 8.76 0.67 -3.74
N ARG A 49 9.52 1.46 -4.49
CA ARG A 49 10.72 2.10 -3.95
C ARG A 49 10.32 3.41 -3.25
N LYS A 50 11.06 3.76 -2.20
CA LYS A 50 10.90 5.06 -1.54
C LYS A 50 11.12 6.18 -2.56
N GLY A 51 10.19 7.15 -2.60
CA GLY A 51 10.23 8.26 -3.57
C GLY A 51 9.41 8.03 -4.84
N THR A 52 8.81 6.84 -5.02
CA THR A 52 7.91 6.58 -6.15
C THR A 52 6.68 7.51 -6.10
N LYS A 53 6.38 8.14 -7.24
CA LYS A 53 5.22 9.03 -7.38
C LYS A 53 3.92 8.24 -7.56
N ALA A 54 2.78 8.86 -7.25
CA ALA A 54 1.46 8.23 -7.33
C ALA A 54 1.14 7.57 -8.69
N PRO A 55 1.44 8.17 -9.86
CA PRO A 55 1.18 7.51 -11.16
C PRO A 55 2.03 6.25 -11.36
N GLN A 56 3.29 6.29 -10.95
CA GLN A 56 4.21 5.15 -11.05
C GLN A 56 3.79 4.03 -10.10
N ALA A 57 3.34 4.38 -8.89
CA ALA A 57 2.77 3.42 -7.96
C ALA A 57 1.53 2.74 -8.56
N ALA A 58 0.64 3.51 -9.19
CA ALA A 58 -0.51 2.96 -9.91
C ALA A 58 -0.09 2.00 -11.04
N GLY A 59 1.01 2.31 -11.73
CA GLY A 59 1.61 1.46 -12.77
C GLY A 59 2.05 0.08 -12.31
N VAL A 60 2.39 -0.09 -11.02
CA VAL A 60 2.74 -1.39 -10.42
C VAL A 60 1.53 -2.33 -10.38
N ILE A 61 0.32 -1.78 -10.28
CA ILE A 61 -0.93 -2.55 -10.36
C ILE A 61 -1.20 -2.93 -11.82
N HIS A 62 -1.17 -1.95 -12.71
CA HIS A 62 -1.36 -2.16 -14.15
C HIS A 62 -0.83 -0.96 -14.95
N SER A 63 -0.23 -1.18 -16.11
CA SER A 63 0.34 -0.12 -16.96
C SER A 63 -0.69 0.92 -17.43
N ASP A 64 -1.96 0.53 -17.55
CA ASP A 64 -3.02 1.48 -17.95
C ASP A 64 -3.41 2.46 -16.83
N PHE A 65 -3.18 2.12 -15.57
CA PHE A 65 -3.45 3.01 -14.45
C PHE A 65 -2.46 4.17 -14.44
N GLU A 66 -1.20 3.91 -14.81
CA GLU A 66 -0.18 4.95 -14.96
C GLU A 66 -0.49 5.87 -16.15
N ARG A 67 -0.82 5.28 -17.31
CA ARG A 67 -1.17 6.04 -18.53
C ARG A 67 -2.41 6.89 -18.35
N GLY A 68 -3.44 6.31 -17.74
CA GLY A 68 -4.74 6.92 -17.52
C GLY A 68 -4.85 7.69 -16.21
N PHE A 69 -3.76 7.89 -15.47
CA PHE A 69 -3.81 8.45 -14.12
C PHE A 69 -4.49 9.82 -14.09
N ILE A 70 -5.55 9.92 -13.30
CA ILE A 70 -6.23 11.18 -12.98
C ILE A 70 -5.72 11.66 -11.62
N MET A 71 -5.90 10.83 -10.59
CA MET A 71 -5.61 11.19 -9.21
C MET A 71 -5.54 9.94 -8.32
N ALA A 72 -4.89 10.10 -7.17
CA ALA A 72 -4.86 9.12 -6.10
C ALA A 72 -5.67 9.66 -4.92
N GLU A 73 -6.66 8.90 -4.48
CA GLU A 73 -7.33 9.14 -3.21
C GLU A 73 -6.54 8.39 -2.13
N VAL A 74 -6.01 9.12 -1.16
CA VAL A 74 -5.06 8.61 -0.18
C VAL A 74 -5.60 8.84 1.23
N MET A 75 -5.56 7.79 2.04
CA MET A 75 -5.72 7.86 3.49
C MET A 75 -4.55 7.18 4.17
N ARG A 76 -4.15 7.65 5.35
CA ARG A 76 -3.09 7.02 6.12
C ARG A 76 -3.64 5.86 6.92
N TYR A 77 -2.85 4.79 7.05
CA TYR A 77 -3.21 3.66 7.91
C TYR A 77 -3.52 4.08 9.35
N ASP A 78 -2.73 4.99 9.92
CA ASP A 78 -2.93 5.46 11.30
C ASP A 78 -4.28 6.15 11.49
N ASP A 79 -4.72 6.93 10.49
CA ASP A 79 -6.00 7.62 10.53
C ASP A 79 -7.17 6.63 10.43
N LEU A 80 -7.03 5.59 9.59
CA LEU A 80 -8.03 4.52 9.50
C LEU A 80 -8.10 3.72 10.80
N LYS A 81 -6.96 3.44 11.43
CA LYS A 81 -6.88 2.73 12.71
C LYS A 81 -7.50 3.54 13.85
N GLU A 82 -7.29 4.85 13.88
CA GLU A 82 -7.83 5.75 14.89
C GLU A 82 -9.35 5.94 14.75
N LEU A 83 -9.83 6.16 13.51
CA LEU A 83 -11.23 6.50 13.23
C LEU A 83 -12.11 5.28 12.94
N GLY A 84 -11.50 4.10 12.75
CA GLY A 84 -12.15 2.81 12.61
C GLY A 84 -12.82 2.51 11.27
N SER A 85 -13.15 3.52 10.45
CA SER A 85 -13.78 3.31 9.14
C SER A 85 -13.41 4.37 8.11
N GLU A 86 -13.44 4.01 6.83
CA GLU A 86 -13.18 4.95 5.72
C GLU A 86 -14.19 6.12 5.72
N ALA A 87 -15.45 5.87 6.07
CA ALA A 87 -16.47 6.91 6.19
C ALA A 87 -16.12 7.93 7.28
N ALA A 88 -15.61 7.47 8.42
CA ALA A 88 -15.16 8.35 9.50
C ALA A 88 -13.90 9.15 9.10
N VAL A 89 -12.96 8.52 8.39
CA VAL A 89 -11.76 9.20 7.83
C VAL A 89 -12.17 10.32 6.84
N LYS A 90 -13.14 10.04 5.98
CA LYS A 90 -13.72 11.03 5.05
C LYS A 90 -14.41 12.17 5.79
N ALA A 91 -15.23 11.87 6.80
CA ALA A 91 -15.92 12.87 7.61
C ALA A 91 -14.94 13.75 8.40
N ALA A 92 -13.81 13.19 8.83
CA ALA A 92 -12.74 13.92 9.52
C ALA A 92 -11.85 14.76 8.57
N GLY A 93 -12.10 14.75 7.26
CA GLY A 93 -11.32 15.50 6.27
C GLY A 93 -9.89 14.97 6.06
N LYS A 94 -9.59 13.76 6.56
CA LYS A 94 -8.27 13.13 6.42
C LYS A 94 -8.12 12.29 5.14
N TYR A 95 -9.21 12.19 4.36
CA TYR A 95 -9.20 11.55 3.04
C TYR A 95 -8.75 12.55 1.97
N MET A 96 -7.52 12.37 1.48
CA MET A 96 -6.87 13.36 0.62
C MET A 96 -6.91 12.98 -0.85
N GLN A 97 -7.15 13.97 -1.70
CA GLN A 97 -7.00 13.83 -3.14
C GLN A 97 -5.61 14.34 -3.55
N LYS A 98 -4.83 13.46 -4.19
CA LYS A 98 -3.44 13.70 -4.54
C LYS A 98 -3.23 13.60 -6.05
N GLY A 99 -2.50 14.57 -6.58
CA GLY A 99 -2.14 14.64 -8.00
C GLY A 99 -0.89 13.84 -8.35
N ARG A 100 -0.38 14.06 -9.56
CA ARG A 100 0.75 13.33 -10.15
C ARG A 100 2.08 13.49 -9.40
N ASP A 101 2.27 14.62 -8.71
CA ASP A 101 3.51 14.92 -7.99
C ASP A 101 3.55 14.39 -6.56
N TYR A 102 2.46 13.73 -6.11
CA TYR A 102 2.46 13.13 -4.80
C TYR A 102 3.43 11.96 -4.74
N VAL A 103 4.32 12.00 -3.74
CA VAL A 103 5.22 10.90 -3.40
C VAL A 103 4.50 10.01 -2.41
N VAL A 104 4.29 8.76 -2.79
CA VAL A 104 3.61 7.76 -1.95
C VAL A 104 4.42 7.53 -0.67
N GLN A 105 3.71 7.52 0.45
CA GLN A 105 4.30 7.25 1.77
C GLN A 105 4.06 5.80 2.17
N ASP A 106 4.92 5.31 3.06
CA ASP A 106 4.78 3.96 3.61
C ASP A 106 3.47 3.84 4.41
N GLY A 107 2.73 2.77 4.15
CA GLY A 107 1.44 2.51 4.78
C GLY A 107 0.28 3.38 4.27
N ASP A 108 0.47 4.16 3.20
CA ASP A 108 -0.65 4.83 2.53
C ASP A 108 -1.66 3.78 2.04
N ILE A 109 -2.95 4.06 2.21
CA ILE A 109 -4.04 3.29 1.61
C ILE A 109 -4.57 4.12 0.45
N ILE A 110 -4.48 3.58 -0.75
CA ILE A 110 -4.66 4.33 -1.99
C ILE A 110 -5.77 3.71 -2.84
N HIS A 111 -6.66 4.57 -3.32
CA HIS A 111 -7.60 4.28 -4.38
C HIS A 111 -7.27 5.14 -5.61
N PHE A 112 -6.86 4.50 -6.70
CA PHE A 112 -6.46 5.20 -7.92
C PHE A 112 -7.68 5.47 -8.82
N LYS A 113 -7.87 6.73 -9.21
CA LYS A 113 -8.79 7.10 -10.28
C LYS A 113 -8.00 7.20 -11.58
N PHE A 114 -8.45 6.47 -12.59
CA PHE A 114 -7.86 6.48 -13.92
C PHE A 114 -8.95 6.47 -14.99
N ASN A 115 -8.62 6.93 -16.19
CA ASN A 115 -9.48 6.81 -17.36
C ASN A 115 -8.65 6.48 -18.60
N VAL A 116 -9.11 5.49 -19.38
CA VAL A 116 -8.42 4.99 -20.56
C VAL A 116 -9.19 5.41 -21.81
N THR A 117 -9.16 6.71 -22.16
CA THR A 117 -9.79 7.23 -23.38
C THR A 117 -8.84 7.43 -24.56
N ALA A 118 -7.56 7.06 -24.43
CA ALA A 118 -6.61 7.12 -25.53
C ALA A 118 -6.42 5.74 -26.18
N GLN A 119 -7.40 5.29 -26.98
CA GLN A 119 -7.05 4.37 -28.06
C GLN A 119 -6.07 5.09 -28.98
N PRO A 120 -4.94 4.46 -29.38
CA PRO A 120 -4.08 5.07 -30.38
C PRO A 120 -4.91 5.29 -31.64
N LYS A 121 -4.94 6.52 -32.16
CA LYS A 121 -5.48 6.77 -33.50
C LYS A 121 -4.72 5.83 -34.44
N LYS A 122 -5.42 4.84 -35.00
CA LYS A 122 -4.89 4.05 -36.12
C LYS A 122 -4.48 5.05 -37.20
N LYS A 123 -3.17 5.16 -37.44
CA LYS A 123 -2.64 5.80 -38.64
C LYS A 123 -2.92 4.91 -39.84
#